data_AF-A0A9X8VC42-F1
#
_entry.id   AF-A0A9X8VC42-F1
#
_cell.length_a   1.000
_cell.length_b   1.000
_cell.length_c   1.000
_cell.angle_alpha   90.00
_cell.angle_beta   90.00
_cell.angle_gamma   90.00
#
_symmetry.space_group_name_H-M   'P 1'
#
loop_
_entity.id
_entity.type
_entity.pdbx_description
1 polymer ?
#
loop_
_entity_poly.entity_id
_entity_poly.type
_entity_poly.pdbx_seq_one_letter_code
_entity_poly.pdbx_strand_id
1 'polypeptide(L)'
;AKLALEIDGERVQRAYSYVNAPDDANLEFYLVTVPEGKLSPRLSQLQPGSEVMVTKEAAGFFVLDEVPDCDTLWMLATGTAIGPYLSILQQGAGLER
;
A
#
# COMPACT_ATOMS: atom_id res chain seq x y z
N ALA A 1 -2.15 0.60 -4.65
CA ALA A 1 -3.16 -0.14 -5.45
C ALA A 1 -4.56 0.00 -4.88
N LYS A 2 -5.59 -0.48 -5.57
CA LYS A 2 -6.89 -0.78 -4.95
C LYS A 2 -7.01 -2.28 -4.72
N LEU A 3 -7.29 -2.67 -3.48
CA LEU A 3 -7.68 -4.04 -3.12
C LEU A 3 -9.20 -4.13 -3.15
N ALA A 4 -9.73 -5.28 -3.58
CA ALA A 4 -11.16 -5.51 -3.63
C ALA A 4 -11.55 -6.95 -3.27
N LEU A 5 -12.75 -7.09 -2.71
CA LEU A 5 -13.45 -8.35 -2.49
C LEU A 5 -14.90 -8.22 -3.00
N GLU A 6 -15.51 -9.33 -3.38
CA GLU A 6 -16.96 -9.40 -3.53
C GLU A 6 -17.61 -9.62 -2.16
N ILE A 7 -18.56 -8.75 -1.80
CA ILE A 7 -19.27 -8.76 -0.52
C ILE A 7 -20.74 -8.57 -0.84
N ASP A 8 -21.56 -9.55 -0.49
CA ASP A 8 -23.02 -9.54 -0.69
C ASP A 8 -23.44 -9.23 -2.15
N GLY A 9 -22.66 -9.72 -3.13
CA GLY A 9 -22.92 -9.52 -4.56
C GLY A 9 -22.41 -8.19 -5.12
N GLU A 10 -21.76 -7.34 -4.31
CA GLU A 10 -21.14 -6.10 -4.75
C GLU A 10 -19.61 -6.14 -4.62
N ARG A 11 -18.92 -5.58 -5.63
CA ARG A 11 -17.47 -5.41 -5.56
C ARG A 11 -17.12 -4.20 -4.68
N VAL A 12 -16.53 -4.44 -3.52
CA VAL A 12 -16.08 -3.39 -2.60
C VAL A 12 -14.57 -3.23 -2.71
N GLN A 13 -14.10 -2.01 -3.03
CA GLN A 13 -12.67 -1.71 -3.19
C GLN A 13 -12.20 -0.49 -2.40
N ARG A 14 -10.95 -0.50 -1.93
CA ARG A 14 -10.29 0.64 -1.27
C ARG A 14 -8.83 0.76 -1.70
N ALA A 15 -8.30 1.98 -1.64
CA ALA A 15 -6.90 2.24 -1.91
C ALA A 15 -6.02 1.80 -0.72
N TYR A 16 -4.91 1.12 -1.03
CA TYR A 16 -3.88 0.71 -0.09
C TYR A 16 -2.51 0.95 -0.71
N SER A 17 -1.58 1.48 0.08
CA SER A 17 -0.20 1.68 -0.34
C SER A 17 0.53 0.35 -0.38
N TYR A 18 1.40 0.18 -1.37
CA TYR A 18 2.37 -0.91 -1.36
C TYR A 18 3.38 -0.66 -0.24
N VAL A 19 3.72 -1.72 0.48
CA VAL A 19 4.78 -1.73 1.50
C VAL A 19 6.09 -2.22 0.90
N ASN A 20 6.01 -3.20 0.00
CA ASN A 20 7.15 -3.80 -0.67
C ASN A 20 7.78 -2.87 -1.72
N ALA A 21 9.05 -3.09 -2.03
CA ALA A 21 9.74 -2.46 -3.16
C ALA A 21 9.10 -2.85 -4.51
N PRO A 22 9.16 -1.98 -5.54
CA PRO A 22 8.67 -2.27 -6.89
C PRO A 22 9.19 -3.55 -7.55
N ASP A 23 10.39 -4.00 -7.21
CA ASP A 23 11.03 -5.20 -7.75
C ASP A 23 10.75 -6.47 -6.93
N ASP A 24 10.05 -6.37 -5.80
CA ASP A 24 9.63 -7.52 -5.01
C ASP A 24 8.48 -8.27 -5.70
N ALA A 25 8.61 -9.59 -5.79
CA ALA A 25 7.58 -10.46 -6.33
C ALA A 25 6.35 -10.56 -5.41
N ASN A 26 6.50 -10.28 -4.12
CA ASN A 26 5.43 -10.34 -3.13
C ASN A 26 4.83 -8.96 -2.91
N LEU A 27 3.55 -8.82 -3.24
CA LEU A 27 2.81 -7.60 -2.91
C LEU A 27 2.45 -7.62 -1.42
N GLU A 28 2.94 -6.64 -0.68
CA GLU A 28 2.70 -6.48 0.75
C GLU A 28 1.86 -5.21 1.01
N PHE A 29 0.85 -5.35 1.88
CA PHE A 29 -0.03 -4.28 2.29
C PHE A 29 -0.17 -4.27 3.80
N TYR A 30 0.01 -3.09 4.42
CA TYR A 30 -0.19 -2.91 5.86
C TYR A 30 -1.49 -2.16 6.14
N LEU A 31 -2.40 -2.80 6.88
CA LEU A 31 -3.77 -2.31 7.09
C LEU A 31 -4.12 -2.28 8.58
N VAL A 32 -5.03 -1.36 8.91
CA VAL A 32 -5.73 -1.35 10.19
C VAL A 32 -7.15 -1.86 9.97
N THR A 33 -7.64 -2.68 10.88
CA THR A 33 -9.05 -3.11 10.87
C THR A 33 -9.90 -1.99 11.44
N VAL A 34 -10.58 -1.25 10.56
CA VAL A 34 -11.56 -0.24 10.96
C VAL A 34 -12.86 -0.94 11.41
N PRO A 35 -13.32 -0.74 12.66
CA PRO A 35 -14.61 -1.25 13.12
C PRO A 35 -15.74 -0.81 12.19
N GLU A 36 -16.66 -1.72 11.86
CA GLU A 36 -17.78 -1.48 10.93
C GLU A 36 -17.36 -1.06 9.50
N GLY A 37 -16.06 -1.12 9.18
CA GLY A 37 -15.56 -0.87 7.84
C GLY A 37 -16.09 -1.91 6.84
N LYS A 38 -16.45 -1.48 5.63
CA LYS A 38 -16.98 -2.41 4.62
C LYS A 38 -15.96 -3.45 4.11
N LEU A 39 -14.66 -3.12 4.12
CA LEU A 39 -13.62 -3.95 3.49
C LEU A 39 -12.58 -4.47 4.48
N SER A 40 -12.00 -3.62 5.33
CA SER A 40 -10.89 -4.01 6.22
C SER A 40 -11.18 -5.17 7.16
N PRO A 41 -12.40 -5.33 7.74
CA PRO A 41 -12.70 -6.52 8.56
C PRO A 41 -12.68 -7.81 7.76
N ARG A 42 -13.10 -7.79 6.49
CA ARG A 42 -13.06 -8.95 5.61
C ARG A 42 -11.63 -9.26 5.16
N LEU A 43 -10.84 -8.23 4.84
CA LEU A 43 -9.42 -8.40 4.54
C LEU A 43 -8.66 -9.01 5.73
N SER A 44 -8.95 -8.60 6.96
CA SER A 44 -8.29 -9.17 8.16
C SER A 44 -8.65 -10.62 8.46
N GLN A 45 -9.69 -11.16 7.81
CA GLN A 45 -10.11 -12.56 7.96
C GLN A 45 -9.49 -13.47 6.90
N LEU A 46 -8.86 -12.92 5.86
CA LEU A 46 -8.23 -13.71 4.80
C LEU A 46 -7.13 -14.62 5.36
N GLN A 47 -7.04 -15.81 4.79
CA GLN A 47 -6.02 -16.81 5.11
C GLN A 47 -5.13 -17.08 3.89
N PRO A 48 -3.92 -17.64 4.07
CA PRO A 48 -3.12 -18.11 2.94
C PRO A 48 -3.94 -18.98 1.99
N GLY A 49 -3.82 -18.71 0.68
CA GLY A 49 -4.63 -19.35 -0.37
C GLY A 49 -5.96 -18.66 -0.67
N SER A 50 -6.38 -17.65 0.10
CA SER A 50 -7.53 -16.82 -0.25
C SER A 50 -7.21 -15.91 -1.44
N GLU A 51 -8.21 -15.65 -2.26
CA GLU A 51 -8.10 -14.72 -3.37
C GLU A 51 -8.46 -13.29 -2.95
N VAL A 52 -7.74 -12.31 -3.51
CA VAL A 52 -8.03 -10.89 -3.38
C VAL A 52 -7.80 -10.22 -4.74
N MET A 53 -8.72 -9.35 -5.15
CA MET A 53 -8.54 -8.60 -6.39
C MET A 53 -7.62 -7.40 -6.16
N VAL A 54 -6.66 -7.21 -7.07
CA VAL A 54 -5.73 -6.07 -7.07
C VAL A 54 -5.82 -5.36 -8.42
N THR A 55 -5.85 -4.03 -8.43
CA THR A 55 -5.75 -3.26 -9.69
C THR A 55 -4.42 -3.51 -10.38
N LYS A 56 -4.46 -3.73 -11.70
CA LYS A 56 -3.26 -3.94 -12.52
C LYS A 56 -2.33 -2.72 -12.53
N GLU A 57 -2.89 -1.52 -12.58
CA GLU A 57 -2.12 -0.27 -12.60
C GLU A 57 -2.09 0.36 -11.19
N ALA A 58 -0.89 0.76 -10.77
CA ALA A 58 -0.69 1.57 -9.58
C ALA A 58 -1.09 3.03 -9.84
N ALA A 59 -1.35 3.78 -8.77
CA ALA A 59 -1.71 5.19 -8.86
C ALA A 59 -1.18 5.94 -7.63
N GLY A 60 -0.81 7.21 -7.84
CA GLY A 60 -0.30 8.11 -6.80
C GLY A 60 0.86 8.96 -7.32
N PHE A 61 1.09 10.11 -6.67
CA PHE A 61 2.22 11.02 -6.93
C PHE A 61 3.21 11.06 -5.75
N PHE A 62 3.02 10.17 -4.76
CA PHE A 62 3.88 10.13 -3.57
C PHE A 62 5.10 9.24 -3.84
N VAL A 63 5.98 9.74 -4.71
CA VAL A 63 7.19 9.08 -5.21
C VAL A 63 8.37 10.05 -5.15
N LEU A 64 9.60 9.53 -5.16
CA LEU A 64 10.79 10.36 -5.05
C LEU A 64 10.98 11.32 -6.24
N ASP A 65 10.56 10.95 -7.45
CA ASP A 65 10.66 11.81 -8.63
C ASP A 65 9.90 13.15 -8.50
N GLU A 66 8.88 13.20 -7.63
CA GLU A 66 8.09 14.41 -7.35
C GLU A 66 8.68 15.25 -6.20
N VAL A 67 9.72 14.75 -5.53
CA VAL A 67 10.44 15.45 -4.45
C VAL A 67 11.68 16.12 -5.06
N PRO A 68 11.97 17.39 -4.75
CA PRO A 68 13.21 18.06 -5.20
C PRO A 68 14.43 17.58 -4.41
N ASP A 69 15.62 17.85 -4.94
CA ASP A 69 16.90 17.56 -4.27
C ASP A 69 17.02 18.33 -2.95
N CYS A 70 17.58 17.68 -1.93
CA CYS A 70 17.63 18.21 -0.57
C CYS A 70 18.61 17.47 0.34
N ASP A 71 19.29 18.19 1.23
CA ASP A 71 20.24 17.59 2.18
C ASP A 71 19.59 16.62 3.19
N THR A 72 18.29 16.77 3.48
CA THR A 72 17.58 15.92 4.45
C THR A 72 16.14 15.70 4.03
N LEU A 73 15.83 14.45 3.66
CA LEU A 73 14.48 13.99 3.40
C LEU A 73 13.79 13.53 4.70
N TRP A 74 12.80 14.30 5.15
CA TRP A 74 11.96 13.91 6.29
C TRP A 74 10.77 13.08 5.85
N MET A 75 10.66 11.87 6.37
CA MET A 75 9.52 10.96 6.14
C MET A 75 8.71 10.80 7.42
N LEU A 76 7.55 11.45 7.48
CA LEU A 76 6.69 11.47 8.67
C LEU A 76 5.43 10.63 8.40
N ALA A 77 5.14 9.65 9.26
CA ALA A 77 4.00 8.76 9.16
C ALA A 77 3.30 8.55 10.50
N THR A 78 1.99 8.28 10.45
CA THR A 78 1.20 7.80 11.58
C THR A 78 0.51 6.49 11.19
N GLY A 79 0.54 5.50 12.08
CA GLY A 79 -0.09 4.20 11.85
C GLY A 79 0.34 3.54 10.54
N THR A 80 -0.62 3.15 9.71
CA THR A 80 -0.39 2.42 8.45
C THR A 80 0.17 3.29 7.32
N ALA A 81 0.23 4.62 7.49
CA ALA A 81 0.79 5.52 6.49
C ALA A 81 2.31 5.36 6.31
N ILE A 82 2.96 4.50 7.10
CA ILE A 82 4.38 4.14 6.93
C ILE A 82 4.68 3.37 5.64
N GLY A 83 3.67 2.71 5.05
CA GLY A 83 3.83 1.79 3.91
C GLY A 83 4.63 2.36 2.72
N PRO A 84 4.25 3.53 2.16
CA PRO A 84 5.01 4.13 1.05
C PRO A 84 6.48 4.38 1.37
N TYR A 85 6.80 4.78 2.61
CA TYR A 85 8.19 5.02 3.00
C TYR A 85 8.96 3.71 3.09
N LEU A 86 8.34 2.63 3.57
CA LEU A 86 8.97 1.30 3.56
C LEU A 86 9.28 0.86 2.12
N SER A 87 8.34 1.07 1.20
CA SER A 87 8.53 0.74 -0.22
C SER A 87 9.69 1.52 -0.83
N ILE A 88 9.74 2.84 -0.60
CA ILE A 88 10.82 3.73 -1.04
C ILE A 88 12.17 3.31 -0.45
N LEU A 89 12.23 3.07 0.86
CA LEU A 89 13.46 2.73 1.57
C LEU A 89 13.98 1.33 1.22
N GLN A 90 13.10 0.36 0.99
CA GLN A 90 13.48 -0.97 0.54
C GLN A 90 14.03 -0.95 -0.89
N GLN A 91 13.44 -0.16 -1.78
CA GLN A 91 13.97 0.03 -3.14
C GLN A 91 15.37 0.67 -3.11
N GLY A 92 15.60 1.61 -2.20
CA GLY A 92 16.90 2.22 -1.95
C GLY A 92 17.45 3.11 -3.07
N ALA A 93 16.68 3.34 -4.14
CA ALA A 93 17.09 4.13 -5.30
C ALA A 93 16.72 5.61 -5.13
N GLY A 94 17.64 6.51 -5.47
CA GLY A 94 17.39 7.96 -5.44
C GLY A 94 17.28 8.53 -4.03
N LEU A 95 17.89 7.88 -3.03
CA LEU A 95 17.97 8.40 -1.66
C LEU A 95 19.18 9.33 -1.48
N GLU A 96 20.19 9.17 -2.32
CA GLU A 96 21.33 10.06 -2.48
C GLU A 96 20.95 11.26 -3.36
N ARG A 97 20.55 12.35 -2.73
CA ARG A 97 20.07 13.56 -3.40
C ARG A 97 20.14 14.78 -2.49
#